data_AF-A0A843AVB7-F1
#
_entry.id   AF-A0A843AVB7-F1
#
_cell.length_a   1.000
_cell.length_b   1.000
_cell.length_c   1.000
_cell.angle_alpha   90.00
_cell.angle_beta   90.00
_cell.angle_gamma   90.00
#
_symmetry.space_group_name_H-M   'P 1'
#
loop_
_entity.id
_entity.type
_entity.pdbx_description
1 polymer ?
#
loop_
_entity_poly.entity_id
_entity_poly.type
_entity_poly.pdbx_seq_one_letter_code
_entity_poly.pdbx_strand_id
1 'polypeptide(L)'
;MRDLGTDTVQKVEVSTMVDRIVPAAWSIMEGAMKVGGLHLAASLRAGGAGAKYIGRSKDTYKGNPIVEGVIGSIQRENRAKEERADLKGLDPADVMKKVDEIEPMLDTMGEQGAQTKNFLYGLAESMVNASGSGFMGSGEKVNEDESKYLDDLKAHLRL
;
A
#
# COMPACT_ATOMS: atom_id res chain seq x y z
N MET A 1 -33.56 -16.02 16.70
CA MET A 1 -32.77 -16.78 15.71
C MET A 1 -31.66 -15.86 15.25
N ARG A 2 -30.40 -16.15 15.60
CA ARG A 2 -29.24 -15.41 15.08
C ARG A 2 -28.97 -15.94 13.68
N ASP A 3 -28.96 -15.03 12.72
CA ASP A 3 -28.61 -15.30 11.33
C ASP A 3 -27.11 -15.63 11.26
N LEU A 4 -26.79 -16.93 11.23
CA LEU A 4 -25.43 -17.46 11.19
C LEU A 4 -24.89 -17.56 9.75
N GLY A 5 -25.73 -17.33 8.74
CA GLY A 5 -25.38 -17.49 7.33
C GLY A 5 -24.71 -16.25 6.72
N THR A 6 -25.17 -15.06 7.07
CA THR A 6 -24.67 -13.79 6.52
C THR A 6 -23.27 -13.43 7.01
N ASP A 7 -22.95 -13.70 8.28
CA ASP A 7 -21.65 -13.41 8.90
C ASP A 7 -20.52 -14.27 8.28
N THR A 8 -20.80 -15.55 8.02
CA THR A 8 -19.83 -16.49 7.44
C THR A 8 -19.49 -16.15 5.99
N VAL A 9 -20.50 -15.77 5.19
CA VAL A 9 -20.30 -15.41 3.77
C VAL A 9 -19.51 -14.11 3.66
N GLN A 10 -19.89 -13.09 4.43
CA GLN A 10 -19.20 -11.79 4.40
C GLN A 10 -17.73 -11.90 4.83
N LYS A 11 -17.43 -12.76 5.81
CA LYS A 11 -16.06 -13.03 6.25
C LYS A 11 -15.20 -13.72 5.18
N VAL A 12 -15.78 -14.63 4.40
CA VAL A 12 -15.08 -15.32 3.30
C VAL A 12 -14.77 -14.35 2.14
N GLU A 13 -15.70 -13.45 1.81
CA GLU A 13 -15.47 -12.41 0.80
C GLU A 13 -14.37 -11.44 1.23
N VAL A 14 -14.43 -10.92 2.46
CA VAL A 14 -13.39 -10.02 2.99
C VAL A 14 -12.03 -10.70 3.01
N SER A 15 -11.94 -11.97 3.44
CA SER A 15 -10.68 -12.71 3.44
C SER A 15 -10.10 -12.84 2.03
N THR A 16 -10.94 -13.22 1.06
CA THR A 16 -10.53 -13.37 -0.35
C THR A 16 -10.04 -12.04 -0.93
N MET A 17 -10.69 -10.93 -0.58
CA MET A 17 -10.27 -9.60 -1.01
C MET A 17 -8.94 -9.20 -0.40
N VAL A 18 -8.76 -9.42 0.91
CA VAL A 18 -7.50 -9.15 1.60
C VAL A 18 -6.35 -9.96 0.98
N ASP A 19 -6.57 -11.23 0.66
CA ASP A 19 -5.57 -12.09 0.02
C ASP A 19 -5.13 -11.59 -1.37
N ARG A 20 -5.99 -10.85 -2.08
CA ARG A 20 -5.67 -10.23 -3.37
C ARG A 20 -5.04 -8.85 -3.23
N ILE A 21 -5.45 -8.08 -2.23
CA ILE A 21 -4.98 -6.70 -2.01
C ILE A 21 -3.61 -6.67 -1.32
N VAL A 22 -3.33 -7.61 -0.41
CA VAL A 22 -2.05 -7.64 0.32
C VAL A 22 -0.84 -7.73 -0.63
N PRO A 23 -0.81 -8.62 -1.65
CA PRO A 23 0.27 -8.64 -2.63
C PRO A 23 0.43 -7.32 -3.42
N ALA A 24 -0.69 -6.65 -3.74
CA ALA A 24 -0.66 -5.36 -4.41
C ALA A 24 -0.11 -4.26 -3.50
N ALA A 25 -0.55 -4.22 -2.22
CA ALA A 25 -0.03 -3.31 -1.21
C ALA A 25 1.49 -3.48 -1.02
N TRP A 26 1.98 -4.72 -0.98
CA TRP A 26 3.42 -5.00 -0.95
C TRP A 26 4.15 -4.50 -2.17
N SER A 27 3.61 -4.77 -3.37
CA SER A 27 4.21 -4.32 -4.62
C SER A 27 4.25 -2.79 -4.71
N ILE A 28 3.24 -2.10 -4.16
CA ILE A 28 3.21 -0.65 -4.02
C ILE A 28 4.32 -0.16 -3.08
N MET A 29 4.49 -0.80 -1.92
CA MET A 29 5.57 -0.47 -0.99
C MET A 29 6.95 -0.66 -1.63
N GLU A 30 7.16 -1.75 -2.37
CA GLU A 30 8.40 -2.04 -3.09
C GLU A 30 8.65 -1.04 -4.22
N GLY A 31 7.61 -0.69 -4.98
CA GLY A 31 7.67 0.33 -6.02
C GLY A 31 8.09 1.68 -5.45
N ALA A 32 7.44 2.11 -4.37
CA ALA A 32 7.78 3.33 -3.63
C ALA A 32 9.23 3.35 -3.12
N MET A 33 9.72 2.22 -2.60
CA MET A 33 11.13 2.09 -2.17
C MET A 33 12.10 2.14 -3.36
N LYS A 34 11.72 1.58 -4.50
CA LYS A 34 12.56 1.56 -5.70
C LYS A 34 12.73 2.95 -6.30
N VAL A 35 11.64 3.68 -6.50
CA VAL A 35 11.68 5.04 -7.09
C VAL A 35 12.34 6.05 -6.16
N GLY A 36 12.25 5.82 -4.85
CA GLY A 36 12.95 6.61 -3.83
C GLY A 36 14.45 6.34 -3.68
N GLY A 37 15.00 5.45 -4.51
CA GLY A 37 16.43 5.13 -4.55
C GLY A 37 16.82 3.93 -3.69
N LEU A 38 17.71 3.10 -4.24
CA LEU A 38 18.14 1.81 -3.67
C LEU A 38 19.16 1.92 -2.53
N HIS A 39 19.37 3.10 -1.96
CA HIS A 39 20.30 3.28 -0.85
C HIS A 39 19.66 2.83 0.47
N LEU A 40 20.39 2.04 1.26
CA LEU A 40 19.90 1.46 2.52
C LEU A 40 19.25 2.49 3.46
N ALA A 41 19.82 3.70 3.56
CA ALA A 41 19.26 4.76 4.39
C ALA A 41 17.91 5.29 3.87
N ALA A 42 17.74 5.42 2.55
CA ALA A 42 16.47 5.81 1.93
C ALA A 42 15.42 4.72 2.15
N SER A 43 15.76 3.46 1.89
CA SER A 43 14.86 2.33 2.12
C SER A 43 14.44 2.17 3.58
N LEU A 44 15.35 2.40 4.55
CA LEU A 44 15.01 2.38 5.98
C LEU A 44 14.06 3.53 6.36
N ARG A 45 14.25 4.73 5.82
CA ARG A 45 13.33 5.86 6.04
C ARG A 45 11.96 5.59 5.42
N ALA A 46 11.93 5.08 4.19
CA ALA A 46 10.72 4.68 3.49
C ALA A 46 9.93 3.63 4.28
N GLY A 47 10.59 2.54 4.68
CA GLY A 47 9.98 1.47 5.47
C GLY A 47 9.48 1.97 6.83
N GLY A 48 10.25 2.83 7.51
CA GLY A 48 9.81 3.46 8.76
C GLY A 48 8.59 4.36 8.59
N ALA A 49 8.52 5.13 7.50
CA ALA A 49 7.37 5.97 7.18
C ALA A 49 6.14 5.13 6.82
N GLY A 50 6.30 4.06 6.03
CA GLY A 50 5.25 3.10 5.74
C GLY A 50 4.70 2.46 7.02
N ALA A 51 5.57 2.00 7.92
CA ALA A 51 5.16 1.45 9.21
C ALA A 51 4.41 2.48 10.08
N LYS A 52 4.87 3.74 10.12
CA LYS A 52 4.20 4.83 10.82
C LYS A 52 2.85 5.17 10.21
N TYR A 53 2.73 5.16 8.87
CA TYR A 53 1.47 5.34 8.17
C TYR A 53 0.49 4.21 8.53
N ILE A 54 0.91 2.95 8.42
CA ILE A 54 0.12 1.78 8.82
C ILE A 54 -0.38 1.91 10.26
N GLY A 55 0.48 2.38 11.18
CA GLY A 55 0.11 2.61 12.58
C GLY A 55 -1.04 3.61 12.75
N ARG A 56 -1.00 4.74 12.03
CA ARG A 56 -2.03 5.80 12.07
C ARG A 56 -3.30 5.43 11.30
N SER A 57 -3.15 4.66 10.24
CA SER A 57 -4.25 4.22 9.38
C SER A 57 -5.25 3.31 10.10
N LYS A 58 -4.83 2.63 11.17
CA LYS A 58 -5.73 1.83 12.02
C LYS A 58 -6.90 2.63 12.58
N ASP A 59 -6.62 3.84 13.06
CA ASP A 59 -7.66 4.71 13.61
C ASP A 59 -8.42 5.44 12.50
N THR A 60 -7.72 5.80 11.42
CA THR A 60 -8.29 6.55 10.28
C THR A 60 -9.33 5.74 9.51
N TYR A 61 -9.07 4.44 9.31
CA TYR A 61 -9.92 3.53 8.54
C TYR A 61 -10.65 2.53 9.43
N LYS A 62 -10.86 2.88 10.70
CA LYS A 62 -11.58 2.04 11.66
C LYS A 62 -12.99 1.72 11.13
N GLY A 63 -13.34 0.43 11.11
CA GLY A 63 -14.61 -0.04 10.56
C GLY A 63 -14.55 -0.39 9.07
N ASN A 64 -13.39 -0.26 8.44
CA ASN A 64 -13.13 -0.85 7.11
C ASN A 64 -12.41 -2.20 7.27
N PRO A 65 -13.12 -3.33 7.15
CA PRO A 65 -12.55 -4.65 7.42
C PRO A 65 -11.47 -5.06 6.41
N ILE A 66 -11.46 -4.47 5.21
CA ILE A 66 -10.45 -4.72 4.19
C ILE A 66 -9.14 -4.06 4.59
N VAL A 67 -9.18 -2.76 4.90
CA VAL A 67 -7.98 -2.01 5.32
C VAL A 67 -7.41 -2.59 6.61
N GLU A 68 -8.26 -2.92 7.58
CA GLU A 68 -7.85 -3.59 8.82
C GLU A 68 -7.20 -4.96 8.54
N GLY A 69 -7.77 -5.74 7.61
CA GLY A 69 -7.24 -7.02 7.17
C GLY A 69 -5.87 -6.89 6.50
N VAL A 70 -5.71 -5.94 5.58
CA VAL A 70 -4.46 -5.65 4.87
C VAL A 70 -3.38 -5.21 5.87
N ILE A 71 -3.70 -4.28 6.77
CA ILE A 71 -2.78 -3.85 7.85
C ILE A 71 -2.37 -5.05 8.70
N GLY A 72 -3.31 -5.90 9.10
CA GLY A 72 -3.05 -7.09 9.89
C GLY A 72 -2.12 -8.08 9.17
N SER A 73 -2.32 -8.30 7.88
CA SER A 73 -1.48 -9.19 7.06
C SER A 73 -0.08 -8.63 6.87
N ILE A 74 0.07 -7.35 6.51
CA ILE A 74 1.39 -6.70 6.37
C ILE A 74 2.18 -6.77 7.70
N GLN A 75 1.52 -6.57 8.85
CA GLN A 75 2.18 -6.65 10.15
C GLN A 75 2.62 -8.08 10.53
N ARG A 76 1.84 -9.09 10.12
CA ARG A 76 2.21 -10.50 10.32
C ARG A 76 3.36 -10.92 9.42
N GLU A 77 3.32 -10.54 8.15
CA GLU A 77 4.34 -10.91 7.16
C GLU A 77 5.68 -10.21 7.41
N ASN A 78 5.68 -8.95 7.88
CA ASN A 78 6.90 -8.28 8.33
C ASN A 78 7.60 -8.99 9.50
N ARG A 79 6.89 -9.80 10.30
CA ARG A 79 7.51 -10.65 11.33
C ARG A 79 8.06 -11.96 10.78
N ALA A 80 7.58 -12.39 9.61
CA ALA A 80 7.90 -13.69 9.02
C ALA A 80 9.00 -13.62 7.95
N LYS A 81 9.21 -12.46 7.33
CA LYS A 81 10.22 -12.25 6.29
C LYS A 81 11.17 -11.11 6.64
N GLU A 82 12.34 -11.46 7.16
CA GLU A 82 13.53 -10.59 7.14
C GLU A 82 14.26 -10.64 5.77
N GLU A 83 13.62 -11.18 4.74
CA GLU A 83 14.15 -11.16 3.38
C GLU A 83 14.06 -9.74 2.83
N ARG A 84 15.23 -9.13 2.60
CA ARG A 84 15.35 -7.85 1.91
C ARG A 84 14.61 -7.93 0.58
N ALA A 85 13.64 -7.05 0.36
CA ALA A 85 12.95 -6.93 -0.92
C ALA A 85 13.99 -6.88 -2.06
N ASP A 86 13.88 -7.77 -3.05
CA ASP A 86 14.75 -7.74 -4.22
C ASP A 86 14.27 -6.66 -5.20
N LEU A 87 14.56 -5.42 -4.85
CA LEU A 87 14.15 -4.24 -5.59
C LEU A 87 14.84 -4.12 -6.97
N LYS A 88 15.89 -4.91 -7.25
CA LYS A 88 16.63 -4.81 -8.51
C LYS A 88 15.79 -5.30 -9.70
N GLY A 89 15.00 -6.36 -9.50
CA GLY A 89 14.15 -6.95 -10.55
C GLY A 89 12.76 -6.32 -10.68
N LEU A 90 12.33 -5.47 -9.73
CA LEU A 90 10.96 -4.95 -9.70
C LEU A 90 10.71 -3.88 -10.77
N ASP A 91 9.83 -4.10 -11.73
CA ASP A 91 9.40 -3.04 -12.66
C ASP A 91 8.22 -2.24 -12.05
N PRO A 92 8.31 -0.91 -11.89
CA PRO A 92 7.16 -0.09 -11.48
C PRO A 92 5.92 -0.29 -12.36
N ALA A 93 6.07 -0.63 -13.64
CA ALA A 93 4.95 -0.96 -14.52
C ALA A 93 4.22 -2.25 -14.10
N ASP A 94 4.93 -3.23 -13.55
CA ASP A 94 4.33 -4.46 -13.02
C ASP A 94 3.57 -4.21 -11.71
N VAL A 95 3.98 -3.18 -10.95
CA VAL A 95 3.19 -2.71 -9.81
C VAL A 95 1.85 -2.16 -10.28
N MET A 96 1.85 -1.34 -11.33
CA MET A 96 0.60 -0.77 -11.87
C MET A 96 -0.34 -1.84 -12.42
N LYS A 97 0.18 -2.88 -13.10
CA LYS A 97 -0.64 -4.02 -13.53
C LYS A 97 -1.34 -4.71 -12.36
N LYS A 98 -0.66 -4.89 -11.23
CA LYS A 98 -1.27 -5.47 -10.02
C LYS A 98 -2.35 -4.56 -9.42
N VAL A 99 -2.19 -3.24 -9.55
CA VAL A 99 -3.21 -2.27 -9.15
C VAL A 99 -4.43 -2.39 -10.05
N ASP A 100 -4.24 -2.46 -11.37
CA ASP A 100 -5.32 -2.65 -12.35
C ASP A 100 -6.11 -3.95 -12.12
N GLU A 101 -5.47 -5.00 -11.62
CA GLU A 101 -6.13 -6.27 -11.29
C GLU A 101 -7.08 -6.18 -10.09
N ILE A 102 -6.78 -5.31 -9.11
CA ILE A 102 -7.59 -5.13 -7.90
C ILE A 102 -8.57 -3.97 -8.00
N GLU A 103 -8.33 -3.01 -8.89
CA GLU A 103 -9.13 -1.80 -9.04
C GLU A 103 -10.63 -2.09 -9.28
N PRO A 104 -11.03 -2.98 -10.22
CA PRO A 104 -12.44 -3.26 -10.47
C PRO A 104 -13.12 -3.91 -9.27
N MET A 105 -12.37 -4.68 -8.48
CA MET A 105 -12.87 -5.28 -7.25
C MET A 105 -13.11 -4.23 -6.17
N LEU A 106 -12.26 -3.20 -6.08
CA LEU A 106 -12.47 -2.10 -5.13
C LEU A 106 -13.67 -1.24 -5.54
N ASP A 107 -13.90 -1.02 -6.84
CA ASP A 107 -15.04 -0.23 -7.32
C ASP A 107 -16.41 -0.82 -6.95
N THR A 108 -16.53 -2.15 -6.89
CA THR A 108 -17.81 -2.80 -6.51
C THR A 108 -18.15 -2.65 -5.03
N MET A 109 -17.22 -2.17 -4.20
CA MET A 109 -17.35 -2.09 -2.74
C MET A 109 -17.76 -0.70 -2.23
N GLY A 110 -18.02 0.24 -3.13
CA GLY A 110 -18.46 1.59 -2.77
C GLY A 110 -17.48 2.29 -1.82
N GLU A 111 -17.97 2.72 -0.66
CA GLU A 111 -17.18 3.50 0.30
C GLU A 111 -15.96 2.73 0.85
N GLN A 112 -16.10 1.42 1.13
CA GLN A 112 -15.00 0.60 1.64
C GLN A 112 -13.90 0.45 0.59
N GLY A 113 -14.28 0.35 -0.68
CA GLY A 113 -13.38 0.34 -1.82
C GLY A 113 -12.62 1.65 -1.97
N ALA A 114 -13.32 2.77 -1.95
CA ALA A 114 -12.73 4.11 -2.02
C ALA A 114 -11.74 4.37 -0.87
N GLN A 115 -12.11 3.99 0.36
CA GLN A 115 -11.21 4.07 1.52
C GLN A 115 -9.98 3.18 1.36
N THR A 116 -10.13 1.98 0.78
CA THR A 116 -9.00 1.08 0.52
C THR A 116 -8.05 1.66 -0.55
N LYS A 117 -8.58 2.27 -1.61
CA LYS A 117 -7.80 2.99 -2.63
C LYS A 117 -6.99 4.13 -1.99
N ASN A 118 -7.65 4.96 -1.17
CA ASN A 118 -6.97 6.03 -0.42
C ASN A 118 -5.91 5.51 0.54
N PHE A 119 -6.17 4.37 1.20
CA PHE A 119 -5.18 3.72 2.06
C PHE A 119 -3.92 3.31 1.27
N LEU A 120 -4.10 2.64 0.13
CA LEU A 120 -3.00 2.17 -0.73
C LEU A 120 -2.18 3.35 -1.29
N TYR A 121 -2.86 4.40 -1.76
CA TYR A 121 -2.19 5.61 -2.24
C TYR A 121 -1.41 6.31 -1.13
N GLY A 122 -2.04 6.57 0.03
CA GLY A 122 -1.39 7.24 1.15
C GLY A 122 -0.22 6.44 1.73
N LEU A 123 -0.25 5.10 1.60
CA LEU A 123 0.89 4.25 1.94
C LEU A 123 2.09 4.53 1.03
N ALA A 124 1.87 4.56 -0.29
CA ALA A 124 2.90 4.88 -1.28
C ALA A 124 3.44 6.30 -1.07
N GLU A 125 2.54 7.28 -0.96
CA GLU A 125 2.87 8.70 -0.77
C GLU A 125 3.71 8.91 0.49
N SER A 126 3.33 8.28 1.61
CA SER A 126 4.10 8.39 2.85
C SER A 126 5.50 7.79 2.72
N MET A 127 5.68 6.75 1.91
CA MET A 127 6.98 6.11 1.70
C MET A 127 7.86 6.93 0.77
N VAL A 128 7.33 7.34 -0.39
CA VAL A 128 8.02 8.19 -1.36
C VAL A 128 8.50 9.49 -0.72
N ASN A 129 7.63 10.20 0.01
CA ASN A 129 7.99 11.45 0.67
C ASN A 129 9.08 11.29 1.74
N ALA A 130 9.26 10.09 2.30
CA ALA A 130 10.29 9.81 3.29
C ALA A 130 11.61 9.33 2.66
N SER A 131 11.54 8.72 1.47
CA SER A 131 12.70 8.31 0.68
C SER A 131 13.47 9.50 0.12
N GLY A 132 12.72 10.55 -0.27
CA GLY A 132 13.24 11.77 -0.87
C GLY A 132 14.55 12.28 -0.26
N SER A 133 15.47 12.64 -1.15
CA SER A 133 16.84 13.12 -0.92
C SER A 133 16.92 14.51 -0.29
N GLY A 134 15.96 14.89 0.57
CA GLY A 134 16.06 16.09 1.38
C GLY A 134 17.19 15.95 2.41
N PHE A 135 18.43 16.12 1.98
CA PHE A 135 19.58 16.36 2.84
C PHE A 135 19.30 17.67 3.57
N MET A 136 19.11 17.62 4.89
CA MET A 136 19.04 18.79 5.80
C MET A 136 18.72 20.14 5.12
N GLY A 137 17.45 20.40 4.85
CA GLY A 137 16.99 21.77 4.56
C GLY A 137 17.14 22.32 3.13
N SER A 138 17.39 21.49 2.10
CA SER A 138 17.39 21.98 0.71
C SER A 138 16.01 22.06 0.04
N GLY A 139 14.96 21.44 0.61
CA GLY A 139 13.60 21.54 0.06
C GLY A 139 13.43 20.99 -1.36
N GLU A 140 14.34 20.13 -1.83
CA GLU A 140 14.15 19.44 -3.10
C GLU A 140 12.98 18.46 -2.95
N LYS A 141 11.89 18.84 -3.61
CA LYS A 141 10.66 18.07 -3.78
C LYS A 141 11.00 16.67 -4.29
N VAL A 142 10.10 15.73 -3.96
CA VAL A 142 9.83 14.49 -4.70
C VAL A 142 10.45 14.54 -6.10
N ASN A 143 11.38 13.61 -6.39
CA ASN A 143 12.06 13.59 -7.69
C ASN A 143 11.05 13.28 -8.82
N GLU A 144 11.42 13.52 -10.09
CA GLU A 144 10.50 13.32 -11.21
C GLU A 144 9.94 11.88 -11.30
N ASP A 145 10.74 10.87 -10.99
CA ASP A 145 10.35 9.46 -11.02
C ASP A 145 9.39 9.11 -9.87
N GLU A 146 9.62 9.65 -8.68
CA GLU A 146 8.79 9.54 -7.49
C GLU A 146 7.42 10.20 -7.71
N SER A 147 7.41 11.40 -8.29
CA SER A 147 6.17 12.12 -8.62
C SER A 147 5.38 11.37 -9.68
N LYS A 148 6.06 10.94 -10.74
CA LYS A 148 5.44 10.15 -11.81
C LYS A 148 4.84 8.85 -11.27
N TYR A 149 5.55 8.16 -10.38
CA TYR A 149 5.04 6.94 -9.76
C TYR A 149 3.76 7.18 -8.95
N LEU A 150 3.68 8.28 -8.19
CA LEU A 150 2.47 8.64 -7.47
C LEU A 150 1.33 9.05 -8.41
N ASP A 151 1.63 9.81 -9.46
CA ASP A 151 0.63 10.21 -10.47
C ASP A 151 0.06 8.99 -11.22
N ASP A 152 0.93 8.07 -11.65
CA ASP A 152 0.54 6.82 -12.28
C ASP A 152 -0.29 5.97 -11.30
N LEU A 153 0.16 5.80 -10.06
CA LEU A 153 -0.58 5.04 -9.05
C LEU A 153 -1.98 5.64 -8.80
N LYS A 154 -2.08 6.96 -8.75
CA LYS A 154 -3.35 7.68 -8.57
C LYS A 154 -4.29 7.44 -9.75
N ALA A 155 -3.78 7.50 -10.98
CA ALA A 155 -4.54 7.22 -12.19
C ALA A 155 -5.05 5.77 -12.22
N HIS A 156 -4.20 4.81 -11.88
CA HIS A 156 -4.54 3.39 -11.81
C HIS A 156 -5.53 3.05 -10.68
N LEU A 157 -5.51 3.78 -9.56
CA LEU A 157 -6.52 3.63 -8.49
C LEU A 157 -7.82 4.40 -8.77
N ARG A 158 -7.87 5.24 -9.81
CA ARG A 158 -8.98 6.15 -10.13
C ARG A 158 -9.33 7.10 -8.98
N LEU A 159 -8.31 7.75 -8.42
CA LEU A 159 -8.40 8.73 -7.33
C LEU A 159 -8.29 10.18 -7.81
#